data_AF-A0A7Y3CRJ7-F1
#
_entry.id   AF-A0A7Y3CRJ7-F1
#
_cell.length_a   1.000
_cell.length_b   1.000
_cell.length_c   1.000
_cell.angle_alpha   90.00
_cell.angle_beta   90.00
_cell.angle_gamma   90.00
#
_symmetry.space_group_name_H-M   'P 1'
#
loop_
_entity.id
_entity.type
_entity.pdbx_description
1 polymer ?
#
loop_
_entity_poly.entity_id
_entity_poly.type
_entity_poly.pdbx_seq_one_letter_code
_entity_poly.pdbx_strand_id
1 'polypeptide(L)' 'MTERTDQLATESTWDFSDLKALFINCTLKKSPQQSHTQGLMDIAIAIMEKNGVSVENIRAVDHDIAFGVRPDMTEHGWET' A
#
# COMPACT_ATOMS: atom_id res chain seq x y z
N MET A 1 -17.00 -0.25 -5.43
CA MET A 1 -16.54 -1.06 -6.58
C MET A 1 -17.59 -0.94 -7.69
N THR A 2 -17.21 -0.82 -8.96
CA THR A 2 -18.18 -0.71 -10.06
C THR A 2 -18.50 -2.10 -10.62
N GLU A 3 -19.71 -2.29 -11.15
CA GLU A 3 -20.15 -3.56 -11.74
C GLU A 3 -19.20 -4.07 -12.83
N ARG A 4 -18.66 -3.14 -13.65
CA ARG A 4 -17.69 -3.47 -14.68
C ARG A 4 -16.39 -4.08 -14.12
N THR A 5 -15.83 -3.48 -13.07
CA THR A 5 -14.60 -4.00 -12.46
C THR A 5 -14.86 -5.36 -11.80
N ASP A 6 -16.05 -5.54 -11.25
CA ASP A 6 -16.45 -6.82 -10.65
C ASP A 6 -16.58 -7.95 -11.66
N GLN A 7 -17.17 -7.66 -12.82
CA GLN A 7 -17.28 -8.60 -13.93
C GLN A 7 -15.91 -9.00 -14.46
N LEU A 8 -15.03 -8.02 -14.72
CA LEU A 8 -13.67 -8.28 -15.22
C LEU A 8 -12.84 -9.17 -14.30
N ALA A 9 -12.96 -9.01 -12.97
CA ALA A 9 -12.26 -9.87 -12.02
C ALA A 9 -12.80 -11.31 -12.02
N THR A 10 -14.12 -11.48 -12.17
CA THR A 10 -14.76 -12.81 -12.16
C THR A 10 -14.50 -13.59 -13.46
N GLU A 11 -14.44 -12.89 -14.59
CA GLU A 11 -14.22 -13.47 -15.92
C GLU A 11 -12.74 -13.64 -16.27
N SER A 12 -11.83 -13.17 -15.41
CA SER A 12 -10.39 -13.29 -15.62
C SER A 12 -9.99 -14.76 -15.70
N THR A 13 -9.23 -15.12 -16.75
CA THR A 13 -8.61 -16.44 -16.90
C THR A 13 -7.21 -16.52 -16.28
N TRP A 14 -6.74 -15.43 -15.66
CA TRP A 14 -5.43 -15.33 -15.05
C TRP A 14 -5.51 -15.69 -13.57
N ASP A 15 -4.53 -16.45 -13.09
CA ASP A 15 -4.31 -16.74 -11.69
C ASP A 15 -3.22 -15.82 -11.14
N PHE A 16 -3.54 -15.04 -10.11
CA PHE A 16 -2.61 -14.16 -9.41
C PHE A 16 -2.45 -14.53 -7.93
N SER A 17 -2.88 -15.74 -7.53
CA SER A 17 -2.86 -16.18 -6.14
C SER A 17 -1.46 -16.34 -5.55
N ASP A 18 -0.43 -16.40 -6.40
CA ASP A 18 0.99 -16.44 -6.01
C ASP A 18 1.63 -15.04 -5.90
N LEU A 19 0.95 -13.98 -6.34
CA LEU A 19 1.45 -12.61 -6.28
C LEU A 19 1.23 -11.98 -4.90
N LYS A 20 2.20 -11.14 -4.52
CA LYS A 20 2.16 -10.31 -3.33
C LYS A 20 2.35 -8.85 -3.70
N ALA A 21 1.51 -7.97 -3.16
CA ALA A 21 1.63 -6.53 -3.33
C ALA A 21 1.82 -5.84 -1.98
N LEU A 22 2.73 -4.87 -1.93
CA LEU A 22 2.93 -4.00 -0.78
C LEU A 22 2.56 -2.57 -1.16
N PHE A 23 1.62 -1.98 -0.44
CA PHE A 23 1.28 -0.57 -0.53
C PHE A 23 1.97 0.20 0.60
N ILE A 24 2.65 1.29 0.24
CA ILE A 24 3.28 2.20 1.20
C ILE A 24 2.54 3.54 1.16
N ASN A 25 1.72 3.79 2.17
CA ASN A 25 1.02 5.07 2.34
C ASN A 25 1.98 6.13 2.92
N CYS A 26 2.46 6.99 2.04
CA CYS A 26 3.37 8.10 2.38
C CYS A 26 2.64 9.37 2.84
N THR A 27 1.45 9.26 3.44
CA THR A 27 0.84 10.39 4.12
C THR A 27 1.70 10.86 5.29
N LEU A 28 1.71 12.17 5.57
CA LEU A 28 2.37 12.73 6.76
C LEU A 28 1.50 12.66 8.02
N LYS A 29 0.27 12.15 7.91
CA LYS A 29 -0.67 12.05 9.03
C LYS A 29 -0.55 10.70 9.75
N LYS A 30 -0.08 10.70 11.00
CA LYS A 30 0.01 9.48 11.82
C LYS A 30 -1.34 8.79 11.99
N SER A 31 -1.34 7.45 12.07
CA SER A 31 -2.55 6.69 12.39
C SER A 31 -3.09 7.06 13.78
N PRO A 32 -4.42 7.09 13.97
CA PRO A 32 -5.48 6.71 13.03
C PRO A 32 -6.03 7.89 12.19
N GLN A 33 -5.28 8.99 12.00
CA GLN A 33 -5.80 10.14 11.26
C GLN A 33 -6.15 9.80 9.81
N GLN A 34 -7.22 10.42 9.28
CA GLN A 34 -7.71 10.19 7.93
C GLN A 34 -6.68 10.61 6.86
N SER A 35 -6.38 9.69 5.95
CA SER A 35 -5.55 9.89 4.77
C SER A 35 -6.38 9.72 3.50
N HIS A 36 -6.41 10.75 2.63
CA HIS A 36 -7.10 10.65 1.34
C HIS A 36 -6.41 9.63 0.42
N THR A 37 -5.09 9.52 0.50
CA THR A 37 -4.30 8.50 -0.21
C THR A 37 -4.74 7.10 0.19
N GLN A 38 -5.07 6.87 1.48
CA GLN A 38 -5.59 5.57 1.92
C GLN A 38 -6.88 5.21 1.17
N GLY A 39 -7.83 6.14 1.06
CA GLY A 39 -9.09 5.86 0.35
C GLY A 39 -8.90 5.49 -1.13
N LEU A 40 -7.92 6.08 -1.81
CA LEU A 40 -7.57 5.67 -3.18
C LEU A 40 -6.88 4.30 -3.21
N MET A 41 -6.00 4.02 -2.26
CA MET A 41 -5.34 2.73 -2.10
C MET A 41 -6.35 1.62 -1.82
N ASP A 42 -7.31 1.83 -0.92
CA ASP A 42 -8.34 0.84 -0.55
C ASP A 42 -9.12 0.34 -1.77
N ILE A 43 -9.38 1.22 -2.75
CA ILE A 43 -10.04 0.84 -4.01
C ILE A 43 -9.13 -0.08 -4.85
N ALA A 44 -7.85 0.25 -4.97
CA ALA A 44 -6.89 -0.57 -5.71
C ALA A 44 -6.63 -1.92 -5.01
N ILE A 45 -6.48 -1.90 -3.68
CA ILE A 45 -6.30 -3.08 -2.83
C ILE A 45 -7.48 -4.04 -3.03
N ALA A 46 -8.73 -3.55 -2.93
CA ALA A 46 -9.91 -4.39 -3.10
C ALA A 46 -9.97 -5.07 -4.49
N ILE A 47 -9.48 -4.41 -5.55
CA ILE A 47 -9.39 -5.00 -6.89
C ILE A 47 -8.33 -6.12 -6.91
N MET A 48 -7.16 -5.88 -6.32
CA MET A 48 -6.07 -6.86 -6.27
C MET A 48 -6.48 -8.10 -5.46
N GLU A 49 -7.05 -7.91 -4.27
CA GLU A 49 -7.54 -9.00 -3.42
C GLU A 49 -8.62 -9.82 -4.12
N LYS A 50 -9.55 -9.17 -4.85
CA LYS A 50 -10.58 -9.88 -5.63
C LYS A 50 -9.98 -10.75 -6.73
N ASN A 51 -8.83 -10.38 -7.27
CA ASN A 51 -8.09 -11.16 -8.26
C ASN A 51 -7.16 -12.21 -7.62
N GLY A 52 -7.21 -12.39 -6.30
CA GLY A 52 -6.44 -13.41 -5.57
C GLY A 52 -5.06 -12.93 -5.08
N VAL A 53 -4.65 -11.70 -5.37
CA VAL A 53 -3.36 -11.16 -4.92
C VAL A 53 -3.38 -10.98 -3.40
N SER A 54 -2.33 -11.42 -2.71
CA SER A 54 -2.13 -11.11 -1.30
C SER A 54 -1.60 -9.69 -1.15
N VAL A 55 -2.26 -8.86 -0.35
CA VAL A 55 -1.91 -7.44 -0.22
C VAL A 55 -1.59 -7.09 1.23
N GLU A 56 -0.49 -6.36 1.42
CA GLU A 56 -0.13 -5.69 2.68
C GLU A 56 -0.10 -4.18 2.46
N ASN A 57 -0.51 -3.40 3.46
CA ASN A 57 -0.47 -1.95 3.42
C ASN A 57 0.17 -1.42 4.70
N ILE A 58 1.24 -0.62 4.53
CA ILE A 58 1.97 0.03 5.61
C ILE A 58 1.84 1.55 5.48
N ARG A 59 1.77 2.25 6.60
CA ARG A 59 1.82 3.72 6.62
C ARG A 59 3.19 4.16 7.10
N ALA A 60 4.00 4.72 6.20
CA ALA A 60 5.41 5.01 6.47
C ALA A 60 5.63 5.88 7.73
N VAL A 61 4.76 6.86 7.96
CA VAL A 61 4.86 7.79 9.11
C VAL A 61 4.57 7.14 10.48
N ASP A 62 4.07 5.91 10.50
CA ASP A 62 3.86 5.15 11.75
C ASP A 62 5.10 4.35 12.17
N HIS A 63 6.10 4.25 11.31
CA HIS A 63 7.36 3.56 11.58
C HIS A 63 8.48 4.56 11.88
N ASP A 64 9.49 4.08 12.60
CA ASP A 64 10.73 4.85 12.81
C ASP A 64 11.58 4.75 11.55
N ILE A 65 11.56 5.82 10.76
CA ILE A 65 12.26 5.91 9.48
C ILE A 65 12.93 7.27 9.43
N ALA A 66 14.26 7.27 9.36
CA ALA A 66 15.02 8.50 9.15
C ALA A 66 14.63 9.20 7.84
N PHE A 67 14.30 10.49 7.92
CA PHE A 67 14.08 11.30 6.72
C PHE A 67 15.41 11.82 6.16
N GLY A 68 15.58 11.74 4.84
CA GLY A 68 16.77 12.23 4.16
C GLY A 68 16.95 11.62 2.78
N VAL A 69 18.12 11.85 2.17
CA VAL A 69 18.46 11.41 0.81
C VAL A 69 19.80 10.67 0.73
N ARG A 70 20.38 10.32 1.88
CA ARG A 70 21.67 9.65 1.99
C ARG A 70 21.46 8.15 2.19
N PRO A 71 22.42 7.30 1.78
CA PRO A 71 22.31 5.86 1.94
C PRO A 71 22.17 5.40 3.39
N ASP A 72 22.88 6.07 4.31
CA ASP A 72 22.80 5.83 5.75
C ASP A 72 22.62 7.19 6.45
N MET A 73 21.48 7.36 7.13
CA MET A 73 21.17 8.59 7.85
C MET A 73 21.73 8.59 9.28
N THR A 74 22.22 7.46 9.79
CA THR A 74 22.85 7.38 11.13
C THR A 74 24.19 8.13 11.16
N GLU A 75 24.91 8.16 10.04
CA GLU A 75 26.08 9.03 9.83
C GLU A 75 25.72 10.54 9.81
N HIS A 76 24.43 10.86 9.79
CA HIS A 76 23.89 12.20 9.66
C HIS A 76 22.94 12.59 10.80
N GLY A 77 23.14 11.99 11.98
CA GLY A 77 22.50 12.42 13.23
C GLY A 77 21.16 11.75 13.55
N TRP A 78 20.82 10.67 12.84
CA TRP A 78 19.68 9.81 13.19
C TRP A 78 20.10 8.64 14.06
N GLU A 79 19.19 8.18 14.92
CA GLU A 79 19.45 7.03 15.79
C GLU A 79 19.30 5.69 15.06
N THR A 80 18.33 5.59 14.15
CA THR A 80 18.02 4.40 13.33
C THR A 80 17.53 4.76 11.94
#